data_AF-A0A1F2S4H2-F1
#
_entry.id   AF-A0A1F2S4H2-F1
#
_cell.length_a   1.000
_cell.length_b   1.000
_cell.length_c   1.000
_cell.angle_alpha   90.00
_cell.angle_beta   90.00
_cell.angle_gamma   90.00
#
_symmetry.space_group_name_H-M   'P 1'
#
loop_
_entity.id
_entity.type
_entity.pdbx_description
1 polymer ?
#
loop_
_entity_poly.entity_id
_entity_poly.type
_entity_poly.pdbx_seq_one_letter_code
_entity_poly.pdbx_strand_id
1 'polypeptide(L)'
;MKSSLDMNKIARGLRAERKGTVSVGGGYFGAMQLLAEIEARFRVPMGGGRATDPEWTERRLVPLAPRTLKRLEAITEGVRARSGVSVEPMQLAALLLEKTTEQLNDDDVRDLVTGQRRASR
;
A
#
# COMPACT_ATOMS: atom_id res chain seq x y z
N MET A 1 -17.86 -37.79 -11.27
CA MET A 1 -16.46 -37.33 -11.15
C MET A 1 -16.44 -35.81 -11.29
N LYS A 2 -16.09 -35.05 -10.24
CA LYS A 2 -15.93 -33.59 -10.36
C LYS A 2 -14.67 -33.32 -11.18
N SER A 3 -14.82 -32.73 -12.36
CA SER A 3 -13.69 -32.20 -13.13
C SER A 3 -13.00 -31.13 -12.29
N SER A 4 -11.79 -31.44 -11.83
CA SER A 4 -10.91 -30.46 -11.19
C SER A 4 -10.53 -29.43 -12.25
N LEU A 5 -11.15 -28.25 -12.21
CA LEU A 5 -10.74 -27.12 -13.04
C LEU A 5 -9.31 -26.71 -12.65
N ASP A 6 -8.43 -26.62 -13.64
CA ASP A 6 -7.09 -26.07 -13.44
C ASP A 6 -7.19 -24.54 -13.36
N MET A 7 -7.22 -24.05 -12.11
CA MET A 7 -7.33 -22.62 -11.82
C MET A 7 -6.10 -21.83 -12.28
N ASN A 8 -4.92 -22.44 -12.36
CA ASN A 8 -3.70 -21.76 -12.80
C ASN A 8 -3.73 -21.53 -14.32
N LYS A 9 -4.26 -22.50 -15.07
CA LYS A 9 -4.49 -22.34 -16.52
C LYS A 9 -5.50 -21.22 -16.80
N ILE A 10 -6.59 -21.15 -16.02
CA ILE A 10 -7.60 -20.09 -16.14
C ILE A 10 -6.98 -18.72 -15.82
N ALA A 11 -6.26 -18.59 -14.70
CA ALA A 11 -5.61 -17.36 -14.31
C ALA A 11 -4.64 -16.84 -15.40
N ARG A 12 -3.83 -17.74 -15.98
CA ARG A 12 -2.92 -17.40 -17.08
C ARG A 12 -3.68 -16.93 -18.34
N GLY A 13 -4.78 -17.59 -18.69
CA GLY A 13 -5.62 -17.19 -19.82
C GLY A 13 -6.26 -15.81 -19.64
N LEU A 14 -6.63 -15.47 -18.41
CA LEU A 14 -7.20 -14.18 -18.05
C LEU A 14 -6.15 -13.09 -17.79
N ARG A 15 -4.84 -13.41 -17.89
CA ARG A 15 -3.73 -12.54 -17.47
C ARG A 15 -3.95 -11.98 -16.04
N ALA A 16 -4.51 -12.81 -15.18
CA ALA A 16 -4.84 -12.47 -13.81
C ALA A 16 -3.98 -13.28 -12.83
N GLU A 17 -3.82 -12.74 -11.62
CA GLU A 17 -3.14 -13.42 -10.52
C GLU A 17 -4.16 -13.88 -9.48
N ARG A 18 -4.03 -15.13 -8.98
CA ARG A 18 -4.91 -15.67 -7.96
C ARG A 18 -4.50 -15.15 -6.58
N LYS A 19 -5.26 -14.19 -6.05
CA LYS A 19 -5.03 -13.61 -4.71
C LYS A 19 -5.67 -14.38 -3.54
N GLY A 20 -6.44 -15.44 -3.79
CA GLY A 20 -6.98 -16.28 -2.71
C GLY A 20 -8.08 -17.25 -3.12
N THR A 21 -8.72 -17.83 -2.11
CA THR A 21 -9.91 -18.70 -2.24
C THR A 21 -11.01 -18.24 -1.30
N VAL A 22 -12.26 -18.45 -1.71
CA VAL A 22 -13.44 -18.27 -0.88
C VAL A 22 -14.22 -19.57 -0.90
N SER A 23 -14.54 -20.11 0.28
CA SER A 23 -15.40 -21.28 0.41
C SER A 23 -16.84 -20.82 0.55
N VAL A 24 -17.64 -20.97 -0.51
CA VAL A 24 -19.07 -20.65 -0.50
C VAL A 24 -19.91 -21.88 -0.86
N GLY A 25 -21.15 -21.90 -0.37
CA GLY A 25 -22.14 -22.87 -0.83
C GLY A 25 -22.51 -22.69 -2.31
N GLY A 26 -23.23 -23.65 -2.89
CA GLY A 26 -23.86 -23.49 -4.19
C GLY A 26 -25.20 -22.74 -4.10
N GLY A 27 -25.70 -22.25 -5.23
CA GLY A 27 -27.03 -21.61 -5.32
C GLY A 27 -27.08 -20.15 -4.85
N TYR A 28 -28.28 -19.61 -4.74
CA TYR A 28 -28.53 -18.19 -4.44
C TYR A 28 -27.85 -17.72 -3.14
N PHE A 29 -27.99 -18.47 -2.06
CA PHE A 29 -27.35 -18.14 -0.77
C PHE A 29 -25.81 -18.18 -0.85
N GLY A 30 -25.26 -19.11 -1.63
CA GLY A 30 -23.83 -19.16 -1.92
C GLY A 30 -23.32 -17.94 -2.68
N ALA A 31 -24.08 -17.46 -3.65
CA ALA A 31 -23.77 -16.23 -4.38
C ALA A 31 -23.81 -15.00 -3.46
N MET A 32 -24.77 -14.93 -2.53
CA MET A 32 -24.83 -13.85 -1.53
C MET A 32 -23.65 -13.88 -0.56
N GLN A 33 -23.21 -15.08 -0.14
CA GLN A 33 -22.00 -15.24 0.67
C GLN A 33 -20.75 -14.75 -0.08
N LEU A 34 -20.64 -15.08 -1.37
CA LEU A 34 -19.52 -14.63 -2.20
C LEU A 34 -19.50 -13.11 -2.35
N LEU A 35 -20.67 -12.50 -2.58
CA LEU A 35 -20.81 -11.05 -2.70
C LEU A 35 -20.37 -10.36 -1.41
N ALA A 36 -20.82 -10.83 -0.24
CA ALA A 36 -20.44 -10.26 1.05
C ALA A 36 -18.92 -10.35 1.30
N GLU A 37 -18.28 -11.46 0.93
CA GLU A 37 -16.83 -11.62 1.06
C GLU A 37 -16.06 -10.68 0.12
N ILE A 38 -16.53 -10.52 -1.13
CA ILE A 38 -15.97 -9.58 -2.10
C ILE A 38 -16.08 -8.15 -1.54
N GLU A 39 -17.27 -7.75 -1.07
CA GLU A 39 -17.49 -6.43 -0.48
C GLU A 39 -16.59 -6.18 0.72
N ALA A 40 -16.36 -7.19 1.57
CA ALA A 40 -15.46 -7.08 2.71
C ALA A 40 -13.99 -6.93 2.28
N ARG A 41 -13.53 -7.73 1.32
CA ARG A 41 -12.12 -7.71 0.86
C ARG A 41 -11.77 -6.49 0.03
N PHE A 42 -12.70 -5.99 -0.77
CA PHE A 42 -12.51 -4.79 -1.59
C PHE A 42 -12.98 -3.51 -0.88
N ARG A 43 -13.36 -3.60 0.41
CA ARG A 43 -13.74 -2.42 1.18
C ARG A 43 -12.56 -1.49 1.35
N VAL A 44 -12.71 -0.28 0.83
CA VAL A 44 -11.81 0.83 1.17
C VAL A 44 -11.92 1.09 2.69
N PRO A 45 -10.81 1.28 3.43
CA PRO A 45 -10.86 1.58 4.86
C PRO A 45 -11.83 2.72 5.15
N MET A 46 -12.51 2.69 6.32
CA MET A 46 -13.55 3.68 6.69
C MET A 46 -13.10 5.15 6.61
N GLY A 47 -11.79 5.43 6.59
CA GLY A 47 -11.23 6.79 6.42
C GLY A 47 -11.04 7.23 4.97
N GLY A 48 -11.35 6.40 3.98
CA GLY A 48 -10.92 6.62 2.59
C GLY A 48 -9.41 6.44 2.42
N GLY A 49 -8.97 6.28 1.17
CA GLY A 49 -7.55 6.17 0.83
C GLY A 49 -7.24 5.04 -0.15
N ARG A 50 -6.01 5.07 -0.68
CA ARG A 50 -5.48 4.04 -1.59
C ARG A 50 -5.49 2.67 -0.89
N ALA A 51 -5.79 1.60 -1.62
CA ALA A 51 -5.61 0.24 -1.13
C ALA A 51 -4.18 0.10 -0.59
N THR A 52 -4.06 -0.36 0.66
CA THR A 52 -2.76 -0.66 1.27
C THR A 52 -2.08 -1.70 0.38
N ASP A 53 -0.82 -1.45 0.02
CA ASP A 53 -0.05 -2.39 -0.78
C ASP A 53 0.01 -3.74 -0.03
N PRO A 54 -0.46 -4.85 -0.65
CA PRO A 54 -0.45 -6.15 0.00
C PRO A 54 0.97 -6.67 0.31
N GLU A 55 2.01 -6.16 -0.34
CA GLU A 55 3.40 -6.51 -0.07
C GLU A 55 3.95 -5.84 1.21
N TRP A 56 3.25 -4.84 1.76
CA TRP A 56 3.64 -4.16 3.00
C TRP A 56 3.37 -5.03 4.23
N THR A 57 4.27 -5.97 4.48
CA THR A 57 4.20 -6.96 5.58
C THR A 57 4.80 -6.44 6.88
N GLU A 58 5.78 -5.54 6.82
CA GLU A 58 6.43 -4.95 8.00
C GLU A 58 5.86 -3.57 8.33
N ARG A 59 5.43 -3.37 9.59
CA ARG A 59 4.96 -2.07 10.10
C ARG A 59 5.83 -1.64 11.27
N ARG A 60 6.87 -0.84 11.00
CA ARG A 60 7.68 -0.18 12.04
C ARG A 60 7.27 1.30 12.14
N LEU A 61 7.12 1.78 13.36
CA LEU A 61 6.82 3.19 13.61
C LEU A 61 8.08 4.03 13.36
N VAL A 62 7.98 4.98 12.42
CA VAL A 62 9.05 5.94 12.13
C VAL A 62 8.73 7.25 12.86
N PRO A 63 9.50 7.64 13.89
CA PRO A 63 9.28 8.91 14.56
C PRO A 63 9.68 10.06 13.64
N LEU A 64 8.87 11.12 13.61
CA LEU A 64 9.11 12.33 12.82
C LEU A 64 9.27 13.55 13.74
N ALA A 65 10.17 14.46 13.36
CA ALA A 65 10.21 15.77 13.98
C ALA A 65 8.95 16.57 13.60
N PRO A 66 8.38 17.40 14.51
CA PRO A 66 7.16 18.17 14.23
C PRO A 66 7.26 19.05 12.97
N ARG A 67 8.44 19.62 12.71
CA ARG A 67 8.71 20.41 11.49
C ARG A 67 8.53 19.60 10.21
N THR A 68 8.91 18.33 10.23
CA THR A 68 8.85 17.43 9.07
C THR A 68 7.40 17.03 8.81
N LEU A 69 6.66 16.68 9.88
CA LEU A 69 5.23 16.37 9.78
C LEU A 69 4.45 17.55 9.19
N LYS A 70 4.65 18.76 9.74
CA LYS A 70 4.00 19.98 9.23
C LYS A 70 4.31 20.26 7.76
N ARG A 71 5.53 19.95 7.32
CA ARG A 71 5.93 20.11 5.91
C ARG A 71 5.20 19.10 5.01
N LEU A 72 5.06 17.85 5.44
CA LEU A 72 4.34 16.82 4.70
C LEU A 72 2.86 17.19 4.55
N GLU A 73 2.22 17.66 5.63
CA GLU A 73 0.83 18.13 5.62
C GLU A 73 0.61 19.23 4.57
N ALA A 74 1.45 20.25 4.57
CA ALA A 74 1.37 21.35 3.60
C ALA A 74 1.55 20.88 2.14
N ILE A 75 2.41 19.88 1.91
CA ILE A 75 2.59 19.31 0.57
C ILE A 75 1.33 18.55 0.16
N THR A 76 0.78 17.70 1.03
CA THR A 76 -0.42 16.92 0.74
C THR A 76 -1.64 17.80 0.51
N GLU A 77 -1.79 18.89 1.24
CA GLU A 77 -2.85 19.87 1.03
C GLU A 77 -2.73 20.53 -0.36
N GLY A 78 -1.51 20.94 -0.75
CA GLY A 78 -1.26 21.49 -2.07
C GLY A 78 -1.51 20.50 -3.22
N VAL A 79 -1.22 19.21 -3.01
CA VAL A 79 -1.54 18.15 -3.98
C VAL A 79 -3.05 17.95 -4.09
N ARG A 80 -3.77 17.92 -2.97
CA ARG A 80 -5.23 17.81 -2.95
C ARG A 80 -5.86 18.97 -3.71
N ALA A 81 -5.39 20.20 -3.47
CA ALA A 81 -5.91 21.40 -4.12
C ALA A 81 -5.68 21.43 -5.65
N ARG A 82 -4.56 20.90 -6.14
CA ARG A 82 -4.19 21.00 -7.57
C ARG A 82 -4.63 19.83 -8.42
N SER A 83 -4.69 18.63 -7.85
CA SER A 83 -4.81 17.38 -8.61
C SER A 83 -6.10 16.62 -8.33
N GLY A 84 -6.90 17.05 -7.34
CA GLY A 84 -8.10 16.32 -6.89
C GLY A 84 -7.83 14.97 -6.23
N VAL A 85 -6.58 14.52 -6.20
CA VAL A 85 -6.12 13.31 -5.52
C VAL A 85 -5.81 13.63 -4.07
N SER A 86 -6.44 12.92 -3.14
CA SER A 86 -6.12 13.01 -1.71
C SER A 86 -5.07 11.98 -1.34
N VAL A 87 -3.97 12.44 -0.77
CA VAL A 87 -2.89 11.61 -0.20
C VAL A 87 -2.68 12.04 1.23
N GLU A 88 -2.66 11.10 2.16
CA GLU A 88 -2.40 11.41 3.57
C GLU A 88 -0.90 11.67 3.82
N PRO A 89 -0.52 12.52 4.80
CA PRO A 89 0.87 12.89 5.05
C PRO A 89 1.81 11.70 5.23
N MET A 90 1.35 10.64 5.91
CA MET A 90 2.14 9.43 6.13
C MET A 90 2.26 8.55 4.89
N GLN A 91 1.30 8.60 3.97
CA GLN A 91 1.40 7.91 2.68
C GLN A 91 2.45 8.60 1.80
N LEU A 92 2.48 9.93 1.80
CA LEU A 92 3.56 10.68 1.13
C LEU A 92 4.93 10.35 1.73
N ALA A 93 5.04 10.26 3.06
CA ALA A 93 6.28 9.87 3.72
C ALA A 93 6.75 8.47 3.29
N ALA A 94 5.84 7.49 3.24
CA ALA A 94 6.17 6.13 2.79
C ALA A 94 6.71 6.13 1.35
N LEU A 95 6.03 6.80 0.41
CA LEU A 95 6.47 6.90 -0.99
C LEU A 95 7.82 7.59 -1.15
N LEU A 96 8.09 8.62 -0.33
CA LEU A 96 9.39 9.29 -0.32
C LEU A 96 10.49 8.36 0.21
N LEU A 97 10.22 7.58 1.26
CA LEU A 97 11.17 6.61 1.79
C LEU A 97 11.50 5.52 0.77
N GLU A 98 10.49 4.94 0.12
CA GLU A 98 10.67 3.94 -0.93
C GLU A 98 11.51 4.50 -2.08
N LYS A 99 11.10 5.64 -2.64
CA LYS A 99 11.80 6.29 -3.75
C LYS A 99 13.24 6.66 -3.42
N THR A 100 13.48 7.20 -2.22
CA THR A 100 14.84 7.56 -1.81
C THR A 100 15.68 6.30 -1.60
N THR A 101 15.13 5.24 -1.00
CA THR A 101 15.87 3.99 -0.79
C THR A 101 16.27 3.33 -2.10
N GLU A 102 15.41 3.36 -3.13
CA GLU A 102 15.73 2.86 -4.47
C GLU A 102 16.88 3.62 -5.16
N GLN A 103 17.10 4.88 -4.78
CA GLN A 103 18.08 5.77 -5.42
C GLN A 103 19.40 5.84 -4.67
N LEU A 104 19.45 5.41 -3.41
CA LEU A 104 20.65 5.48 -2.58
C LEU A 104 21.68 4.42 -2.99
N ASN A 105 22.94 4.85 -3.09
CA ASN A 105 24.10 3.95 -3.10
C ASN A 105 24.84 3.99 -1.75
N ASP A 106 25.81 3.10 -1.56
CA ASP A 106 26.55 2.97 -0.30
C ASP A 106 27.32 4.25 0.11
N ASP A 107 27.80 5.01 -0.87
CA ASP A 107 28.51 6.26 -0.64
C ASP A 107 27.55 7.37 -0.18
N ASP A 108 26.36 7.47 -0.78
CA ASP A 108 25.30 8.41 -0.37
C ASP A 108 24.84 8.16 1.06
N VAL A 109 24.74 6.87 1.46
CA VAL A 109 24.39 6.48 2.83
C VAL A 109 25.48 6.91 3.81
N ARG A 110 26.75 6.70 3.45
CA ARG A 110 27.89 7.12 4.28
C ARG A 110 27.89 8.64 4.49
N ASP A 111 27.61 9.41 3.46
CA ASP A 111 27.58 10.87 3.54
C ASP A 111 26.41 11.39 4.39
N LEU A 112 25.22 10.78 4.26
CA LEU A 112 24.06 11.11 5.10
C LEU A 112 24.33 10.90 6.60
N VAL A 113 24.91 9.75 6.96
CA VAL A 113 25.18 9.40 8.36
C VAL A 113 26.30 10.27 8.95
N THR A 114 27.34 10.56 8.16
CA THR A 114 28.47 11.39 8.64
C THR A 114 28.11 12.87 8.72
N GLY A 115 27.27 13.38 7.81
CA GLY A 115 26.71 14.73 7.85
C GLY A 115 25.85 14.98 9.10
N GLN A 116 25.01 14.02 9.49
CA GLN A 116 24.21 14.12 10.72
C GLN A 116 25.05 14.13 12.01
N ARG A 117 26.19 13.42 12.03
CA ARG A 117 27.12 13.42 13.18
C ARG A 117 27.83 14.75 13.37
N ARG A 118 28.02 15.54 12.30
CA ARG A 118 28.63 16.88 12.40
C ARG A 118 27.65 17.94 12.88
N ALA A 119 26.36 17.81 12.58
CA ALA A 119 25.34 18.77 13.00
C ALA A 119 24.87 18.60 14.47
N SER A 120 25.27 17.51 15.13
CA SER A 120 24.91 17.19 16.52
C SER A 120 26.04 17.42 17.53
N ARG A 121 27.16 18.02 17.10
CA ARG A 121 28.30 18.43 17.92
C ARG A 121 28.34 19.94 18.06
#